data_AF-A0A7Y3MX35-F1
#
_entry.id   AF-A0A7Y3MX35-F1
#
_cell.length_a   1.000
_cell.length_b   1.000
_cell.length_c   1.000
_cell.angle_alpha   90.00
_cell.angle_beta   90.00
_cell.angle_gamma   90.00
#
_symmetry.space_group_name_H-M   'P 1'
#
loop_
_entity.id
_entity.type
_entity.pdbx_description
1 polymer ?
#
loop_
_entity_poly.entity_id
_entity_poly.type
_entity_poly.pdbx_seq_one_letter_code
_entity_poly.pdbx_strand_id
1 'polypeptide(L)' 'MTDYQTGVPVRGDYVFHPDTWHSIELNVRHPVPEWGGQEVRFALEEDAAILADGWDWIDGRQTEFYLIR' A
#
# COMPACT_ATOMS: atom_id res chain seq x y z
N MET A 1 -12.81 -0.52 -5.13
CA MET A 1 -11.66 -1.43 -5.29
C MET A 1 -11.96 -2.61 -4.41
N THR A 2 -12.12 -3.80 -4.99
CA THR A 2 -12.45 -4.99 -4.23
C THR A 2 -11.17 -5.49 -3.60
N ASP A 3 -11.18 -5.61 -2.28
CA ASP A 3 -10.08 -6.19 -1.54
C ASP A 3 -10.11 -7.71 -1.70
N TYR A 4 -9.35 -8.23 -2.66
CA TYR A 4 -9.22 -9.67 -2.88
C TYR A 4 -8.25 -10.26 -1.86
N GLN A 5 -8.75 -10.50 -0.66
CA GLN A 5 -7.99 -11.12 0.44
C GLN A 5 -7.73 -12.62 0.23
N THR A 6 -8.25 -13.20 -0.86
CA THR A 6 -7.94 -14.56 -1.32
C THR A 6 -7.07 -14.52 -2.57
N GLY A 7 -6.41 -15.64 -2.91
CA GLY A 7 -5.67 -15.74 -4.17
C GLY A 7 -6.52 -15.34 -5.39
N VAL A 8 -5.92 -14.62 -6.34
CA VAL A 8 -6.57 -14.13 -7.57
C VAL A 8 -6.06 -14.97 -8.74
N PRO A 9 -6.84 -15.95 -9.26
CA PRO A 9 -6.37 -16.77 -10.38
C PRO A 9 -6.03 -15.95 -11.61
N VAL A 10 -5.02 -16.38 -12.37
CA VAL A 10 -4.48 -15.76 -13.59
C VAL A 10 -3.77 -14.44 -13.34
N ARG A 11 -4.43 -13.46 -12.71
CA ARG A 11 -3.85 -12.13 -12.46
C ARG A 11 -2.86 -12.12 -11.30
N GLY A 12 -3.15 -12.87 -10.24
CA GLY A 12 -2.26 -13.04 -9.09
C GLY A 12 -1.13 -14.04 -9.35
N ASP A 13 -1.16 -14.75 -10.48
CA ASP A 13 -0.10 -15.66 -10.92
C ASP A 13 1.05 -14.93 -11.64
N TYR A 14 1.00 -13.60 -11.70
CA TYR A 14 2.05 -12.79 -12.33
C TYR A 14 3.39 -13.00 -11.61
N VAL A 15 4.41 -13.38 -12.38
CA VAL A 15 5.75 -13.61 -11.86
C VAL A 15 6.44 -12.26 -11.67
N PHE A 16 6.81 -11.96 -10.44
CA PHE A 16 7.67 -10.83 -10.15
C PHE A 16 9.12 -11.16 -10.50
N HIS A 17 9.79 -10.22 -11.17
CA HIS A 17 11.19 -10.37 -11.57
C HIS A 17 12.11 -9.58 -10.63
N PRO A 18 13.32 -10.09 -10.33
CA PRO A 18 14.36 -9.32 -9.66
C PRO A 18 14.66 -8.01 -10.37
N ASP A 19 15.22 -7.05 -9.63
CA ASP A 19 15.60 -5.72 -10.14
C ASP A 19 14.42 -4.93 -10.74
N THR A 20 13.19 -5.29 -10.35
CA THR A 20 11.95 -4.59 -10.73
C THR A 20 11.33 -3.93 -9.52
N TRP A 21 10.98 -2.65 -9.65
CA TRP A 21 10.35 -1.85 -8.61
C TRP A 21 8.84 -1.83 -8.80
N HIS A 22 8.12 -1.91 -7.69
CA HIS A 22 6.67 -1.96 -7.64
C HIS A 22 6.16 -0.92 -6.65
N SER A 23 5.23 -0.10 -7.12
CA SER A 23 4.46 0.77 -6.23
C SER A 23 3.32 -0.02 -5.60
N ILE A 24 3.21 0.05 -4.28
CA ILE A 24 2.16 -0.58 -3.49
C ILE A 24 1.21 0.52 -3.00
N GLU A 25 0.13 0.70 -3.75
CA GLU A 25 -0.85 1.78 -3.54
C GLU A 25 -2.12 1.26 -2.86
N LEU A 26 -2.17 1.32 -1.54
CA LEU A 26 -3.33 0.92 -0.77
C LEU A 26 -4.09 2.14 -0.22
N ASN A 27 -5.36 1.93 0.09
CA ASN A 27 -6.12 2.92 0.83
C ASN A 27 -7.11 2.27 1.78
N VAL A 28 -7.38 2.97 2.87
CA VAL A 28 -8.48 2.67 3.79
C VAL A 28 -9.43 3.86 3.83
N ARG A 29 -10.71 3.58 4.00
CA ARG A 29 -11.74 4.59 4.27
C ARG A 29 -12.27 4.37 5.67
N HIS A 30 -12.32 5.44 6.46
CA HIS A 30 -12.77 5.37 7.84
C HIS A 30 -13.58 6.63 8.22
N PRO A 31 -14.74 6.49 8.87
CA PRO A 31 -15.46 7.63 9.42
C PRO A 31 -14.70 8.19 10.63
N VAL A 32 -14.42 9.49 10.65
CA VAL A 32 -13.71 10.16 11.76
C VAL A 32 -14.72 10.76 12.74
N PRO A 33 -14.88 10.21 13.96
CA PRO A 33 -15.89 10.67 14.91
C PRO A 33 -15.76 12.15 15.28
N GLU A 34 -14.53 12.63 15.45
CA GLU A 34 -14.20 14.02 15.80
C GLU A 34 -14.63 15.02 14.72
N TRP A 35 -14.86 14.55 13.49
CA TRP A 35 -15.30 15.35 12.34
C TRP A 35 -16.76 15.09 11.99
N GLY A 36 -17.58 14.71 12.98
CA GLY A 36 -19.00 14.44 12.78
C GLY A 36 -19.28 13.19 11.95
N GLY A 37 -18.35 12.23 11.93
CA GLY A 37 -18.48 10.99 11.16
C GLY A 37 -18.13 11.14 9.68
N GLN A 38 -17.43 12.21 9.30
CA GLN A 38 -16.93 12.38 7.93
C GLN A 38 -16.10 11.15 7.51
N GLU A 39 -16.45 10.51 6.38
CA GLU A 39 -15.61 9.46 5.77
C GLU A 39 -14.33 10.10 5.22
N VAL A 40 -13.18 9.67 5.74
CA VAL A 40 -11.87 10.09 5.26
C VAL A 40 -11.21 8.91 4.55
N ARG A 41 -10.66 9.17 3.37
CA ARG A 41 -9.78 8.22 2.67
C ARG A 41 -8.34 8.50 3.08
N PHE A 42 -7.69 7.51 3.68
CA PHE A 42 -6.25 7.47 3.87
C PHE A 42 -5.63 6.62 2.76
N ALA A 43 -4.95 7.28 1.82
CA ALA A 43 -4.15 6.63 0.80
C ALA A 43 -2.69 6.54 1.26
N LEU A 44 -2.04 5.43 0.97
CA LEU A 44 -0.64 5.17 1.23
C LEU A 44 -0.02 4.52 0.00
N GLU A 45 1.17 4.96 -0.34
CA GLU A 45 1.94 4.46 -1.45
C GLU A 45 3.38 4.28 -0.99
N GLU A 46 3.88 3.05 -1.10
CA GLU A 46 5.25 2.67 -0.75
C GLU A 46 5.86 1.83 -1.87
N ASP A 47 7.12 2.06 -2.18
CA ASP A 47 7.85 1.30 -3.18
C ASP A 47 8.53 0.07 -2.56
N ALA A 48 8.40 -1.07 -3.24
CA ALA A 48 9.09 -2.31 -2.92
C ALA A 48 9.82 -2.87 -4.14
N ALA A 49 10.97 -3.51 -3.91
CA ALA A 49 11.71 -4.22 -4.95
C ALA A 49 12.12 -5.63 -4.50
N ILE A 50 12.27 -6.54 -5.46
CA ILE A 50 12.95 -7.81 -5.25
C ILE A 50 14.46 -7.59 -5.46
N LEU A 51 15.19 -7.61 -4.36
CA LEU A 51 16.65 -7.57 -4.30
C LEU A 51 17.22 -8.99 -4.21
N ALA A 52 18.55 -9.10 -4.09
CA ALA A 52 19.26 -10.39 -4.08
C ALA A 52 18.85 -11.31 -2.91
N ASP A 53 18.39 -10.75 -1.79
CA ASP A 53 17.98 -11.45 -0.57
C ASP A 53 16.45 -11.55 -0.39
N GLY A 54 15.67 -10.96 -1.30
CA GLY A 54 14.20 -11.04 -1.29
C GLY A 54 13.53 -9.69 -1.50
N TRP A 55 12.30 -9.56 -1.00
CA TRP A 55 11.56 -8.30 -1.03
C TRP A 55 12.07 -7.32 0.02
N ASP A 56 12.21 -6.06 -0.36
CA ASP A 56 12.51 -4.97 0.57
C ASP A 56 11.66 -3.72 0.28
N TRP A 57 11.36 -2.96 1.34
CA TRP A 57 10.71 -1.65 1.27
C TRP A 57 11.78 -0.57 1.15
N ILE A 58 11.77 0.17 0.04
CA ILE A 58 12.93 1.01 -0.31
C ILE A 58 13.09 2.23 0.59
N ASP A 59 11.98 2.87 0.98
CA ASP A 59 11.99 4.09 1.80
C ASP A 59 11.40 3.85 3.21
N GLY A 60 11.32 2.57 3.60
CA GLY A 60 10.69 2.15 4.84
C GLY A 60 9.19 2.45 4.88
N ARG A 61 8.63 2.53 6.09
CA ARG A 61 7.19 2.75 6.33
C ARG A 61 6.96 4.09 7.00
N GLN A 62 6.03 4.89 6.47
CA GLN A 62 5.54 6.07 7.16
C GLN A 62 4.71 5.66 8.39
N THR A 63 5.15 6.02 9.59
CA THR A 63 4.45 5.70 10.86
C THR A 63 3.78 6.90 11.52
N GLU A 64 4.01 8.11 11.01
CA GLU A 64 3.51 9.36 11.58
C GLU A 64 3.00 10.31 10.49
N PHE A 65 2.20 11.32 10.86
CA PHE A 65 1.68 12.29 9.89
C PHE A 65 2.66 13.43 9.63
N TYR A 66 2.83 13.74 8.35
CA TYR A 66 3.42 15.01 7.91
C TYR A 66 2.35 16.10 7.93
N LEU A 67 2.38 16.96 8.95
CA LEU A 67 1.43 18.06 9.11
C LEU A 67 2.02 19.37 8.57
N ILE A 68 1.32 19.98 7.60
CA ILE A 68 1.65 21.32 7.09
C ILE A 68 0.85 22.36 7.88
N ARG A 69 1.48 23.47 8.25
CA ARG A 69 0.86 24.60 8.95
C ARG A 69 0.67 25.79 8.04
#